data_AF-A0A2V6G1W3-F1
#
_entry.id   AF-A0A2V6G1W3-F1
#
_cell.length_a   1.000
_cell.length_b   1.000
_cell.length_c   1.000
_cell.angle_alpha   90.00
_cell.angle_beta   90.00
_cell.angle_gamma   90.00
#
_symmetry.space_group_name_H-M   'P 1'
#
loop_
_entity.id
_entity.type
_entity.pdbx_description
1 polymer ?
#
loop_
_entity_poly.entity_id
_entity_poly.type
_entity_poly.pdbx_seq_one_letter_code
_entity_poly.pdbx_strand_id
1 'polypeptide(L)'
;MKIKNMPHNVARKIRERAALNEPFVVVSKNGKPSRTYGLEEYLRMQKHPLRHKPWNSRAAANSAAIPDPLGAIPGKPRRSLSRQDIYEE
;
A
#
# COMPACT_ATOMS: atom_id res chain seq x y z
N MET A 1 -11.54 -18.13 20.49
CA MET A 1 -10.81 -18.36 19.23
C MET A 1 -9.34 -17.97 19.39
N LYS A 2 -8.40 -18.92 19.33
CA LYS A 2 -6.96 -18.58 19.30
C LYS A 2 -6.60 -18.18 17.87
N ILE A 3 -6.39 -16.89 17.63
CA ILE A 3 -5.92 -16.38 16.33
C ILE A 3 -4.46 -16.80 16.19
N LYS A 4 -4.22 -17.99 15.62
CA LYS A 4 -2.90 -18.67 15.60
C LYS A 4 -1.76 -17.88 14.94
N ASN A 5 -2.02 -16.74 14.29
CA ASN A 5 -1.03 -15.93 13.56
C ASN A 5 -1.21 -14.41 13.76
N MET A 6 -1.61 -13.95 14.95
CA MET A 6 -1.68 -12.50 15.22
C MET A 6 -0.27 -11.94 15.50
N PRO A 7 0.16 -10.85 14.85
CA PRO A 7 1.41 -10.19 15.18
C PRO A 7 1.44 -9.75 16.65
N HIS A 8 2.57 -9.97 17.32
CA HIS A 8 2.69 -9.72 18.77
C HIS A 8 2.33 -8.27 19.15
N ASN A 9 2.71 -7.29 18.32
CA ASN A 9 2.39 -5.88 18.55
C ASN A 9 0.88 -5.60 18.48
N VAL A 10 0.16 -6.27 17.57
CA VAL A 10 -1.31 -6.13 17.46
C VAL A 10 -1.98 -6.71 18.70
N ALA A 11 -1.56 -7.90 19.14
CA ALA A 11 -2.07 -8.52 20.36
C ALA A 11 -1.81 -7.64 21.60
N ARG A 12 -0.62 -7.05 21.71
CA ARG A 12 -0.26 -6.13 22.79
C ARG A 12 -1.18 -4.90 22.82
N LYS A 13 -1.35 -4.21 21.69
CA LYS A 13 -2.22 -3.02 21.60
C LYS A 13 -3.68 -3.32 21.91
N ILE A 14 -4.18 -4.50 21.50
CA ILE A 14 -5.53 -4.95 21.85
C ILE A 14 -5.67 -5.09 23.37
N ARG A 15 -4.69 -5.71 24.04
CA ARG A 15 -4.72 -5.88 25.50
C ARG A 15 -4.66 -4.54 26.23
N GLU A 16 -3.77 -3.65 25.81
CA GLU A 16 -3.63 -2.31 26.39
C GLU A 16 -4.95 -1.52 26.31
N ARG A 17 -5.60 -1.51 25.15
CA ARG A 17 -6.87 -0.80 24.97
C ARG A 17 -8.05 -1.49 25.64
N ALA A 18 -8.09 -2.83 25.62
CA ALA A 18 -9.10 -3.59 26.34
C ALA A 18 -9.00 -3.36 27.86
N ALA A 19 -7.79 -3.23 28.41
CA ALA A 19 -7.60 -2.90 29.82
C ALA A 19 -8.12 -1.50 30.18
N LEU A 20 -8.08 -0.56 29.23
CA LEU A 20 -8.62 0.81 29.38
C LEU A 20 -10.11 0.92 29.05
N ASN A 21 -10.79 -0.18 28.69
CA ASN A 21 -12.18 -0.19 28.20
C ASN A 21 -12.45 0.78 27.03
N GLU A 22 -11.43 1.06 26.20
CA GLU A 22 -11.58 1.92 25.05
C GLU A 22 -12.13 1.16 23.84
N PRO A 23 -13.05 1.73 23.06
CA PRO A 23 -13.51 1.12 21.82
C PRO A 23 -12.41 1.15 20.75
N PHE A 24 -12.11 -0.01 20.17
CA PHE A 24 -11.05 -0.17 19.16
C PHE A 24 -11.50 -1.04 17.98
N VAL A 25 -10.82 -0.86 16.84
CA VAL A 25 -11.06 -1.61 15.60
C VAL A 25 -9.76 -2.29 15.16
N VAL A 26 -9.86 -3.56 14.75
CA VAL A 26 -8.76 -4.32 14.16
C VAL A 26 -8.96 -4.41 12.66
N VAL A 27 -8.01 -3.90 11.89
CA VAL A 27 -8.02 -3.95 10.43
C VAL A 27 -7.17 -5.11 9.95
N SER A 28 -7.75 -5.95 9.11
CA SER A 28 -7.08 -7.07 8.46
C SER A 28 -6.50 -6.69 7.10
N LYS A 29 -5.31 -7.21 6.78
CA LYS A 29 -4.72 -7.18 5.44
C LYS A 29 -4.52 -8.63 4.99
N ASN A 30 -5.06 -9.00 3.82
CA ASN A 30 -4.99 -10.36 3.28
C ASN A 30 -5.52 -11.43 4.26
N GLY A 31 -6.66 -11.16 4.92
CA GLY A 31 -7.27 -12.07 5.89
C GLY A 31 -6.53 -12.21 7.23
N LYS A 32 -5.41 -11.50 7.43
CA LYS A 32 -4.64 -11.51 8.69
C LYS A 32 -4.77 -10.17 9.43
N PRO A 33 -4.88 -10.15 10.77
CA PRO A 33 -4.92 -8.91 11.53
C PRO A 33 -3.60 -8.16 11.38
N SER A 34 -3.66 -6.90 10.97
CA SER A 34 -2.47 -6.11 10.62
C SER A 34 -2.30 -4.88 11.50
N ARG A 35 -3.37 -4.13 11.75
CA ARG A 35 -3.32 -2.87 12.51
C ARG A 35 -4.52 -2.73 13.43
N THR A 36 -4.33 -1.96 14.50
CA THR A 36 -5.36 -1.61 15.50
C THR A 36 -5.49 -0.09 15.55
N TYR A 37 -6.71 0.40 15.51
CA TYR A 37 -7.05 1.83 15.59
C TYR A 37 -8.05 2.07 16.70
N GLY A 38 -8.08 3.30 17.24
CA GLY A 38 -9.23 3.73 18.05
C GLY A 38 -10.46 3.85 17.16
N LEU A 39 -11.66 3.64 17.71
CA LEU A 39 -12.90 3.69 16.93
C LEU A 39 -13.09 5.04 16.22
N GLU A 40 -12.94 6.15 16.95
CA GLU A 40 -13.10 7.50 16.37
C GLU A 40 -12.05 7.82 15.30
N GLU A 41 -10.79 7.44 15.55
CA GLU A 41 -9.69 7.59 14.61
C GLU A 41 -9.98 6.83 13.31
N TYR A 42 -10.46 5.59 13.44
CA TYR A 42 -10.82 4.75 12.30
C TYR A 42 -11.97 5.36 11.48
N LEU A 43 -13.00 5.88 12.15
CA LEU A 43 -14.12 6.56 11.48
C LEU A 43 -13.66 7.83 10.74
N ARG A 44 -12.75 8.60 11.34
CA ARG A 44 -12.17 9.79 10.69
C ARG A 44 -11.36 9.43 9.45
N MET A 45 -10.56 8.35 9.51
CA MET A 45 -9.81 7.84 8.36
C MET A 45 -10.72 7.36 7.22
N GLN A 46 -11.86 6.75 7.51
CA GLN A 46 -12.81 6.36 6.47
C GLN A 46 -13.49 7.57 5.81
N LYS A 47 -13.83 8.61 6.59
CA LYS A 47 -14.46 9.83 6.06
C LYS A 47 -13.51 10.66 5.18
N HIS A 48 -12.21 10.65 5.50
CA HIS A 48 -11.20 11.38 4.75
C HIS A 48 -10.19 10.40 4.15
N PRO A 49 -10.45 9.84 2.95
CA PRO A 49 -9.44 9.04 2.27
C PRO A 49 -8.16 9.87 2.14
N LEU A 50 -7.03 9.26 2.47
CA LEU A 50 -5.71 9.88 2.45
C LEU A 50 -5.55 10.67 1.15
N ARG A 51 -5.38 11.99 1.27
CA ARG A 51 -5.07 12.86 0.13
C ARG A 51 -3.87 12.26 -0.59
N HIS A 52 -4.09 11.76 -1.81
CA HIS A 52 -2.99 11.28 -2.63
C HIS A 52 -2.03 12.45 -2.83
N LYS A 53 -0.75 12.18 -2.61
CA LYS A 53 0.30 13.14 -2.92
C LYS A 53 0.21 13.47 -4.42
N PRO A 54 0.21 14.75 -4.83
CA PRO A 54 -0.11 15.16 -6.20
C PRO A 54 0.86 14.61 -7.26
N TRP A 55 2.06 14.17 -6.87
CA TRP A 55 3.01 13.53 -7.78
C TRP A 55 2.67 12.07 -8.12
N ASN A 56 1.85 11.39 -7.32
CA ASN A 56 1.35 10.05 -7.68
C ASN A 56 0.42 10.12 -8.90
N SER A 57 -0.32 11.22 -9.05
CA SER A 57 -1.13 11.50 -10.23
C SER A 57 -0.28 11.83 -11.46
N ARG A 58 0.90 12.44 -11.28
CA ARG A 58 1.84 12.72 -12.39
C ARG A 58 2.43 11.44 -12.98
N ALA A 59 2.71 10.43 -12.15
CA ALA A 59 3.19 9.13 -12.64
C ALA A 59 2.13 8.45 -13.53
N ALA A 60 0.84 8.54 -13.16
CA ALA A 60 -0.26 8.04 -13.97
C ALA A 60 -0.44 8.88 -15.26
N ALA A 61 -0.34 10.21 -15.18
CA ALA A 61 -0.42 11.10 -16.34
C ALA A 61 0.74 10.92 -17.32
N ASN A 62 1.94 10.60 -16.85
CA ASN A 62 3.09 10.29 -17.70
C ASN A 62 3.03 8.87 -18.30
N SER A 63 2.21 7.98 -17.74
CA SER A 63 1.99 6.62 -18.27
C SER A 63 0.93 6.55 -19.37
N ALA A 64 0.00 7.51 -19.39
CA ALA A 64 -0.80 7.79 -20.57
C ALA A 64 0.04 8.68 -21.48
N ALA A 65 0.83 8.05 -22.35
CA ALA A 65 1.64 8.72 -23.35
C ALA A 65 0.82 9.82 -24.04
N ILE A 66 1.12 11.08 -23.74
CA ILE A 66 0.74 12.18 -24.62
C ILE A 66 1.32 11.79 -25.98
N PRO A 67 0.49 11.62 -27.03
CA PRO A 67 1.00 11.21 -28.33
C PRO A 67 2.02 12.25 -28.77
N ASP A 68 3.25 11.80 -29.04
CA ASP A 68 4.32 12.68 -29.49
C ASP A 68 3.83 13.44 -30.74
N PRO A 69 3.82 14.79 -30.73
CA PRO A 69 3.38 15.57 -31.88
C PRO A 69 4.19 15.31 -33.16
N LEU A 70 5.36 14.68 -33.06
CA LEU A 70 6.21 14.25 -34.18
C LEU A 70 5.98 12.80 -34.63
N GLY A 71 4.98 12.11 -34.05
CA GLY A 71 4.58 10.76 -34.47
C GLY A 71 5.56 9.65 -34.06
N ALA A 72 6.43 9.89 -33.08
CA ALA A 72 7.33 8.86 -32.59
C ALA A 72 6.52 7.71 -31.96
N ILE A 73 6.67 6.52 -32.52
CA ILE A 73 6.08 5.30 -31.97
C ILE A 73 6.75 5.06 -30.60
N PRO A 74 5.99 4.86 -29.51
CA PRO A 74 6.60 4.54 -28.22
C PRO A 74 7.44 3.28 -28.38
N GLY A 75 8.75 3.43 -28.19
CA GLY A 75 9.69 2.32 -28.30
C GLY A 75 9.29 1.21 -27.32
N LYS A 76 9.42 -0.06 -27.75
CA LYS A 76 9.23 -1.20 -26.84
C LYS A 76 10.10 -0.97 -25.61
N PRO A 77 9.59 -1.14 -24.38
CA PRO A 77 10.41 -1.04 -23.18
C PRO A 77 11.53 -2.08 -23.31
N ARG A 78 12.76 -1.60 -23.53
CA ARG A 78 13.93 -2.47 -23.57
C ARG A 78 14.14 -2.97 -22.15
N ARG A 79 14.07 -4.29 -21.97
CA ARG A 79 14.54 -4.95 -20.75
C ARG A 79 16.00 -4.54 -20.56
N SER A 80 16.39 -4.17 -19.35
CA SER A 80 17.80 -3.97 -18.99
C SER A 80 18.58 -5.23 -19.38
N LEU A 81 19.65 -5.08 -20.17
CA LEU A 81 20.52 -6.19 -20.55
C LEU A 81 21.02 -6.88 -19.26
N SER A 82 20.83 -8.18 -19.16
CA SER A 82 21.42 -8.97 -18.09
C SER A 82 22.91 -9.14 -18.34
N ARG A 83 23.68 -9.49 -17.30
CA ARG A 83 25.12 -9.76 -17.44
C ARG A 83 25.38 -10.89 -18.46
N GLN A 84 24.47 -11.85 -18.58
CA GLN A 84 24.54 -12.96 -19.54
C GLN A 84 24.29 -12.50 -20.99
N ASP A 85 23.53 -11.42 -21.20
CA ASP A 85 23.34 -10.84 -22.54
C ASP A 85 24.54 -10.00 -22.98
N ILE A 86 25.37 -9.56 -22.02
CA ILE A 86 26.56 -8.73 -22.27
C ILE A 86 27.79 -9.58 -22.59
N TYR A 87 27.88 -10.77 -22.00
CA TYR A 87 28.93 -11.74 -22.25
C TYR A 87 28.28 -12.97 -22.88
N GLU A 88 28.33 -13.09 -24.21
CA GLU A 88 27.89 -14.28 -24.94
C GLU A 88 28.65 -15.51 -24.41
N GLU A 89 27.98 -16.35 -23.60
CA GLU A 89 28.39 -17.74 -23.32
C GLU A 89 27.55 -18.71 -24.16
#